data_AF-A0A358MJ72-F1
#
_entry.id   AF-A0A358MJ72-F1
#
_cell.length_a   1.000
_cell.length_b   1.000
_cell.length_c   1.000
_cell.angle_alpha   90.00
_cell.angle_beta   90.00
_cell.angle_gamma   90.00
#
_symmetry.space_group_name_H-M   'P 1'
#
loop_
_entity.id
_entity.type
_entity.pdbx_description
1 polymer ?
#
loop_
_entity_poly.entity_id
_entity_poly.type
_entity_poly.pdbx_seq_one_letter_code
_entity_poly.pdbx_strand_id
1 'polypeptide(L)'
;FARATGARRERLHALDRLRETMGYRATLARGYAVVRAEGQLVTTAAQAAEAGLLEIEFADARLAALPSATTASAAPRGRKSA
;
A
#
# COMPACT_ATOMS: atom_id res chain seq x y z
N PHE A 1 -5.12 21.55 35.19
CA PHE A 1 -4.15 20.94 34.25
C PHE A 1 -4.61 19.62 33.63
N ALA A 2 -5.22 18.69 34.37
CA ALA A 2 -5.64 17.37 33.85
C ALA A 2 -6.73 17.37 32.75
N ARG A 3 -7.56 18.42 32.63
CA ARG A 3 -8.57 18.50 31.56
C ARG A 3 -8.00 18.91 30.19
N ALA A 4 -6.89 19.65 30.18
CA ALA A 4 -6.24 20.08 28.93
C ALA A 4 -5.48 18.93 28.24
N THR A 5 -5.00 17.96 29.01
CA THR A 5 -4.32 16.76 28.49
C THR A 5 -5.30 15.75 27.87
N GLY A 6 -6.52 15.62 28.42
CA GLY A 6 -7.56 14.76 27.88
C GLY A 6 -8.00 15.15 26.46
N ALA A 7 -8.34 16.42 26.26
CA ALA A 7 -8.77 16.94 24.95
C ALA A 7 -7.67 16.83 23.87
N ARG A 8 -6.40 16.92 24.26
CA ARG A 8 -5.26 16.76 23.33
C ARG A 8 -5.07 15.29 22.92
N ARG A 9 -5.28 14.35 23.85
CA ARG A 9 -5.29 12.91 23.57
C ARG A 9 -6.43 12.51 22.64
N GLU A 10 -7.63 13.01 22.87
CA GLU A 10 -8.79 12.72 22.01
C GLU A 10 -8.58 13.21 20.57
N ARG A 11 -8.00 14.39 20.38
CA ARG A 11 -7.62 14.89 19.04
C ARG A 11 -6.55 14.04 18.37
N LEU A 12 -5.54 13.58 19.12
CA LEU A 12 -4.52 12.66 18.59
C LEU A 12 -5.16 11.33 18.16
N HIS A 13 -6.05 10.75 18.97
CA HIS A 13 -6.78 9.53 18.60
C HIS A 13 -7.75 9.72 17.44
N ALA A 14 -8.38 10.88 17.29
CA ALA A 14 -9.22 11.19 16.14
C ALA A 14 -8.38 11.30 14.85
N LEU A 15 -7.21 11.93 14.92
CA LEU A 15 -6.26 12.00 13.81
C LEU A 15 -5.67 10.63 13.46
N ASP A 16 -5.40 9.78 14.46
CA ASP A 16 -4.93 8.41 14.23
C ASP A 16 -6.01 7.57 13.53
N ARG A 17 -7.26 7.66 13.97
CA ARG A 17 -8.39 6.98 13.31
C ARG A 17 -8.62 7.46 11.88
N LEU A 18 -8.40 8.75 11.61
CA LEU A 18 -8.42 9.30 10.25
C LEU A 18 -7.23 8.80 9.41
N ARG A 19 -6.03 8.66 10.01
CA ARG A 19 -4.88 8.03 9.36
C ARG A 19 -5.09 6.54 9.11
N GLU A 20 -5.81 5.84 9.98
CA GLU A 20 -6.16 4.43 9.79
C GLU A 20 -7.22 4.25 8.71
N THR A 21 -8.18 5.16 8.58
CA THR A 21 -9.24 5.02 7.56
C THR A 21 -8.77 5.38 6.15
N MET A 22 -7.72 6.18 5.99
CA MET A 22 -7.21 6.61 4.67
C MET A 22 -5.76 6.19 4.38
N GLY A 23 -5.08 5.55 5.33
CA GLY A 23 -3.67 5.20 5.21
C GLY A 23 -3.49 3.84 4.56
N TYR A 24 -2.67 3.80 3.51
CA TYR A 24 -1.84 2.70 2.98
C TYR A 24 -1.71 1.41 3.83
N ARG A 25 -1.59 1.55 5.16
CA ARG A 25 -1.46 0.47 6.13
C ARG A 25 -2.74 -0.35 6.33
N ALA A 26 -3.91 0.25 6.16
CA ALA A 26 -5.19 -0.46 6.25
C ALA A 26 -5.40 -1.43 5.08
N THR A 27 -4.86 -1.13 3.89
CA THR A 27 -4.80 -2.09 2.77
C THR A 27 -3.89 -3.27 3.09
N LEU A 28 -2.72 -3.02 3.69
CA LEU A 28 -1.81 -4.09 4.10
C LEU A 28 -2.43 -4.97 5.20
N ALA A 29 -3.10 -4.36 6.18
CA ALA A 29 -3.80 -5.09 7.25
C ALA A 29 -4.98 -5.94 6.74
N ARG A 30 -5.48 -5.66 5.53
CA ARG A 30 -6.56 -6.44 4.88
C ARG A 30 -6.03 -7.60 4.04
N GLY A 31 -4.72 -7.88 4.09
CA GLY A 31 -4.08 -8.98 3.38
C GLY A 31 -3.58 -8.64 1.98
N TYR A 32 -3.52 -7.35 1.62
CA TYR A 32 -2.89 -6.92 0.36
C TYR A 32 -1.40 -6.64 0.57
N ALA A 33 -0.64 -6.65 -0.52
CA ALA A 33 0.75 -6.24 -0.55
C ALA A 33 0.93 -5.04 -1.48
N VAL A 34 1.94 -4.22 -1.20
CA VAL A 34 2.32 -3.11 -2.08
C VAL A 34 3.62 -3.44 -2.75
N VAL A 35 3.69 -3.25 -4.06
CA VAL A 35 4.90 -3.47 -4.85
C VAL A 35 5.52 -2.12 -5.21
N ARG A 36 6.81 -1.97 -4.95
CA ARG A 36 7.63 -0.85 -5.42
C ARG A 36 8.81 -1.31 -6.26
N ALA A 37 9.26 -0.44 -7.14
CA ALA A 37 10.53 -0.55 -7.83
C ALA A 37 11.22 0.81 -7.71
N GLU A 38 12.49 0.84 -7.28
CA GLU A 38 13.26 2.10 -7.17
C GLU A 38 12.54 3.19 -6.34
N GLY A 39 11.80 2.77 -5.30
CA GLY A 39 11.00 3.66 -4.46
C GLY A 39 9.68 4.15 -5.07
N GLN A 40 9.38 3.82 -6.32
CA GLN A 40 8.12 4.15 -7.00
C GLN A 40 7.10 3.01 -6.91
N LEU A 41 5.80 3.36 -6.86
CA LEU A 41 4.72 2.38 -6.81
C LEU A 41 4.55 1.68 -8.16
N VAL A 42 4.57 0.35 -8.15
CA VAL A 42 4.30 -0.49 -9.31
C VAL A 42 2.88 -1.03 -9.23
N THR A 43 2.05 -0.74 -10.22
CA THR A 43 0.63 -1.12 -10.22
C THR A 43 0.26 -2.06 -11.36
N THR A 44 1.19 -2.33 -12.28
CA THR A 44 0.97 -3.22 -13.43
C THR A 44 2.05 -4.29 -13.53
N ALA A 45 1.69 -5.45 -14.08
CA ALA A 45 2.63 -6.54 -14.30
C ALA A 45 3.73 -6.19 -15.32
N ALA A 46 3.43 -5.33 -16.30
CA ALA A 46 4.42 -4.87 -17.28
C ALA A 46 5.53 -4.04 -16.61
N GLN A 47 5.16 -3.06 -15.79
CA GLN A 47 6.12 -2.28 -15.00
C GLN A 47 6.91 -3.16 -14.03
N ALA A 48 6.25 -4.16 -13.41
CA ALA A 48 6.93 -5.10 -12.52
C ALA A 48 7.94 -5.97 -13.26
N ALA A 49 7.67 -6.36 -14.51
CA ALA A 49 8.54 -7.21 -15.31
C ALA A 49 9.80 -6.48 -15.82
N GLU A 50 9.71 -5.17 -16.02
CA GLU A 50 10.84 -4.33 -16.45
C GLU A 50 11.79 -3.96 -15.29
N ALA A 51 11.31 -4.04 -14.05
CA ALA A 51 12.10 -3.68 -12.87
C ALA A 51 13.21 -4.70 -12.58
N GLY A 52 14.42 -4.23 -12.28
CA GLY A 52 15.52 -5.11 -11.87
C GLY A 52 15.38 -5.67 -10.45
N LEU A 53 14.71 -4.93 -9.56
CA LEU A 53 14.44 -5.34 -8.19
C LEU A 53 13.11 -4.75 -7.72
N LEU A 54 12.26 -5.60 -7.14
CA LEU A 54 11.00 -5.22 -6.54
C LEU A 54 11.11 -5.25 -5.02
N GLU A 55 10.47 -4.30 -4.36
CA GLU A 55 10.21 -4.32 -2.92
C GLU A 55 8.72 -4.60 -2.71
N ILE A 56 8.41 -5.71 -2.06
CA ILE A 56 7.05 -6.09 -1.69
C ILE A 56 6.87 -5.79 -0.21
N GLU A 57 6.01 -4.84 0.11
CA GLU A 57 5.68 -4.45 1.47
C GLU A 57 4.39 -5.15 1.92
N PHE A 58 4.50 -5.85 3.05
CA PHE A 58 3.42 -6.45 3.81
C PHE A 58 3.17 -5.65 5.09
N ALA A 59 2.15 -6.03 5.85
CA ALA A 59 1.83 -5.34 7.11
C ALA A 59 2.94 -5.45 8.17
N ASP A 60 3.74 -6.51 8.11
CA ASP A 60 4.76 -6.90 9.08
C ASP A 60 6.19 -6.68 8.57
N ALA A 61 6.42 -6.90 7.28
CA ALA A 61 7.76 -6.91 6.72
C ALA A 61 7.82 -6.37 5.28
N ARG A 62 9.05 -6.14 4.80
CA ARG A 62 9.36 -5.89 3.39
C ARG A 62 10.25 -6.99 2.87
N LEU A 63 9.95 -7.45 1.65
CA LEU A 63 10.69 -8.50 0.97
C LEU A 63 11.21 -7.98 -0.36
N ALA A 64 12.47 -8.26 -0.66
CA ALA A 64 13.04 -8.07 -1.99
C ALA A 64 12.61 -9.23 -2.90
N ALA A 65 12.23 -8.91 -4.14
CA ALA A 65 11.82 -9.90 -5.13
C ALA A 65 12.45 -9.59 -6.49
N LEU A 66 12.88 -10.64 -7.20
CA LEU A 66 13.31 -10.54 -8.59
C LEU A 66 12.15 -11.02 -9.47
N PRO A 67 11.64 -10.17 -10.39
CA PRO A 67 10.62 -10.59 -11.32
C PRO A 67 11.17 -11.67 -12.25
N SER A 68 10.55 -12.84 -12.22
CA SER A 68 10.79 -13.89 -13.22
C SER A 68 9.65 -13.84 -14.22
N ALA A 69 9.98 -13.65 -15.50
CA ALA A 69 8.99 -13.55 -16.56
C ALA A 69 8.17 -14.86 -16.62
N THR A 70 6.94 -14.82 -16.10
CA THR A 70 5.91 -15.79 -16.44
C THR A 70 4.85 -15.08 -17.29
N THR A 71 4.67 -15.56 -18.50
CA THR A 71 3.68 -15.04 -19.45
C THR A 71 2.29 -15.50 -19.02
N ALA A 72 1.64 -14.75 -18.14
CA ALA A 72 0.20 -14.85 -17.92
C ALA A 72 -0.42 -13.46 -17.96
N SER A 73 -0.85 -13.06 -19.16
CA SER A 73 -1.61 -11.83 -19.39
C SER A 73 -3.07 -12.06 -19.02
N ALA A 74 -3.56 -11.34 -18.01
CA ALA A 74 -5.00 -11.16 -17.79
C ALA A 74 -5.31 -9.67 -17.72
N ALA A 75 -5.89 -9.16 -18.81
CA ALA A 75 -6.33 -7.78 -18.93
C ALA A 75 -7.49 -7.48 -17.95
N PRO A 76 -7.43 -6.42 -17.12
CA PRO A 76 -8.62 -5.93 -16.46
C PRO A 76 -9.49 -5.20 -17.49
N ARG A 77 -10.55 -5.86 -17.93
CA ARG A 77 -11.65 -5.25 -18.67
C ARG A 77 -12.33 -4.20 -17.80
N GLY A 78 -12.47 -2.99 -18.36
CA GLY A 78 -13.61 -2.14 -18.08
C GLY A 78 -13.34 -0.88 -17.27
N ARG A 79 -13.28 0.25 -17.97
CA ARG A 79 -14.07 1.42 -17.56
C ARG A 79 -14.61 2.12 -18.80
N LYS A 80 -15.81 1.70 -19.23
CA LYS A 80 -16.67 2.56 -20.04
C LYS A 80 -17.28 3.58 -19.07
N SER A 81 -16.90 4.84 -19.20
CA SER A 81 -17.68 5.94 -18.62
C SER A 81 -18.78 6.26 -19.62
N ALA A 82 -20.02 5.98 -19.23
CA ALA A 82 -21.22 6.60 -19.79
C ALA A 82 -21.39 8.00 -19.19
#